data_AF-A0A9X2ABX1-F1
#
_entry.id   AF-A0A9X2ABX1-F1
#
_cell.length_a   1.000
_cell.length_b   1.000
_cell.length_c   1.000
_cell.angle_alpha   90.00
_cell.angle_beta   90.00
_cell.angle_gamma   90.00
#
_symmetry.space_group_name_H-M   'P 1'
#
loop_
_entity.id
_entity.type
_entity.pdbx_description
1 polymer ?
#
loop_
_entity_poly.entity_id
_entity_poly.type
_entity_poly.pdbx_seq_one_letter_code
_entity_poly.pdbx_strand_id
1 'polypeptide(L)' 'MNIVSLSKTQLNPISLPGMGRSIELVGLSPSEVSDLQAMYTNKDLFVEFTEEPDQQVPVINIWVNPHSAEITLFIK' A
#
# COMPACT_ATOMS: atom_id res chain seq x y z
N MET A 1 -1.50 14.53 -3.31
CA MET A 1 -1.65 13.21 -3.93
C MET A 1 -0.30 12.52 -3.91
N ASN A 2 -0.16 11.48 -3.10
CA ASN A 2 1.05 10.67 -2.98
C ASN A 2 0.80 9.30 -3.60
N ILE A 3 1.65 8.91 -4.56
CA ILE A 3 1.51 7.67 -5.33
C ILE A 3 2.71 6.77 -5.03
N VAL A 4 2.43 5.52 -4.68
CA VAL A 4 3.43 4.46 -4.54
C VAL A 4 3.36 3.57 -5.78
N SER A 5 4.41 3.60 -6.59
CA SER A 5 4.51 2.76 -7.78
C SER A 5 5.00 1.36 -7.39
N LEU A 6 4.22 0.33 -7.70
CA LEU A 6 4.48 -1.06 -7.30
C LEU A 6 4.30 -1.99 -8.49
N SER A 7 4.92 -3.17 -8.47
CA SER A 7 4.61 -4.20 -9.47
C SER A 7 3.37 -4.99 -9.06
N LYS A 8 2.53 -5.37 -10.03
CA LYS A 8 1.43 -6.31 -9.80
C LYS A 8 1.88 -7.66 -9.26
N THR A 9 3.15 -8.03 -9.42
CA THR A 9 3.70 -9.26 -8.83
C THR A 9 3.69 -9.23 -7.29
N GLN A 10 3.66 -8.04 -6.68
CA GLN A 10 3.56 -7.86 -5.23
C GLN A 10 2.11 -7.92 -4.74
N LEU A 11 1.13 -7.91 -5.65
CA LEU A 11 -0.28 -7.98 -5.31
C LEU A 11 -0.63 -9.38 -4.82
N ASN A 12 -1.17 -9.47 -3.61
CA ASN A 12 -1.70 -10.72 -3.11
C ASN A 12 -2.92 -11.12 -3.99
N PRO A 13 -2.92 -12.33 -4.59
CA PRO A 13 -4.02 -12.77 -5.44
C PRO A 13 -5.34 -12.96 -4.67
N ILE A 14 -5.27 -13.09 -3.34
CA ILE A 14 -6.43 -13.27 -2.47
C ILE A 14 -7.05 -11.90 -2.16
N SER A 15 -8.34 -11.77 -2.43
CA SER A 15 -9.14 -10.64 -1.97
C SER A 15 -9.80 -10.99 -0.65
N LEU A 16 -9.56 -10.18 0.38
CA LEU A 16 -10.17 -10.33 1.69
C LEU A 16 -11.59 -9.72 1.70
N PRO A 17 -12.60 -10.43 2.22
CA PRO A 17 -13.96 -9.90 2.33
C PRO A 17 -13.99 -8.57 3.07
N GLY A 18 -14.49 -7.51 2.42
CA GLY A 18 -14.59 -6.17 2.99
C GLY A 18 -13.31 -5.34 3.01
N MET A 19 -12.13 -5.93 2.71
CA MET A 19 -10.83 -5.23 2.72
C MET A 19 -10.14 -5.20 1.36
N GLY A 20 -10.65 -5.90 0.34
CA GLY A 20 -10.07 -5.89 -1.00
C GLY A 20 -8.78 -6.70 -1.09
N ARG A 21 -7.90 -6.33 -2.02
CA ARG A 21 -6.60 -6.99 -2.22
C ARG A 21 -5.54 -6.31 -1.37
N SER A 22 -4.49 -7.05 -1.02
CA SER A 22 -3.40 -6.53 -0.21
C SER A 22 -2.06 -6.55 -0.93
N ILE A 23 -1.15 -5.66 -0.54
CA ILE A 23 0.23 -5.60 -1.03
C ILE A 23 1.14 -5.46 0.19
N GLU A 24 2.13 -6.33 0.31
CA GLU A 24 3.12 -6.29 1.38
C GLU A 24 4.37 -5.53 0.90
N LEU A 25 4.70 -4.46 1.63
CA LEU A 25 5.92 -3.71 1.43
C LEU A 25 6.90 -4.07 2.54
N VAL A 26 8.03 -4.64 2.13
CA VAL A 26 9.10 -5.13 3.01
C VAL A 26 10.37 -4.30 2.81
N GLY A 27 11.24 -4.29 3.82
CA GLY A 27 12.53 -3.61 3.74
C GLY A 27 12.44 -2.09 3.79
N LEU A 28 11.32 -1.54 4.27
CA LEU A 28 11.20 -0.10 4.49
C LEU A 28 12.01 0.32 5.71
N SER A 29 12.45 1.57 5.72
CA SER A 29 12.95 2.23 6.92
C SER A 29 11.80 2.69 7.82
N PRO A 30 12.04 2.88 9.14
CA PRO A 30 11.02 3.42 10.04
C PRO A 30 10.44 4.77 9.60
N SER A 31 11.25 5.62 8.94
CA SER A 31 10.80 6.88 8.35
C SER A 31 9.81 6.66 7.21
N GLU A 32 10.09 5.73 6.28
CA GLU A 32 9.18 5.44 5.17
C GLU A 32 7.84 4.89 5.65
N VAL A 33 7.86 4.05 6.68
CA VAL A 33 6.62 3.55 7.32
C VAL A 33 5.82 4.71 7.92
N SER A 34 6.48 5.63 8.62
CA SER A 34 5.84 6.82 9.19
C SER A 34 5.25 7.74 8.11
N ASP A 35 5.96 7.93 7.00
CA ASP A 35 5.50 8.75 5.89
C ASP A 35 4.27 8.15 5.22
N LEU A 36 4.26 6.83 4.97
CA LEU A 36 3.10 6.13 4.40
C LEU A 36 1.87 6.20 5.33
N GLN A 37 2.08 6.05 6.65
CA GLN A 37 1.00 6.23 7.62
C GLN A 37 0.42 7.65 7.60
N ALA A 38 1.27 8.66 7.52
CA ALA A 38 0.84 10.05 7.44
C ALA A 38 0.06 10.33 6.14
N MET A 39 0.54 9.83 4.99
CA MET A 39 -0.14 9.94 3.70
C MET A 39 -1.52 9.28 3.71
N TYR A 40 -1.63 8.08 4.29
CA TYR A 40 -2.91 7.38 4.46
C TYR A 40 -3.87 8.15 5.37
N THR A 41 -3.37 8.65 6.51
CA THR A 41 -4.18 9.44 7.46
C THR A 41 -4.77 10.68 6.81
N ASN A 42 -4.01 11.31 5.91
CA ASN A 42 -4.44 12.45 5.11
C ASN A 42 -5.36 12.09 3.93
N LYS A 43 -5.73 10.80 3.77
CA LYS A 43 -6.52 10.25 2.65
C LYS A 43 -5.92 10.57 1.28
N ASP A 44 -4.59 10.59 1.21
CA ASP A 44 -3.85 11.07 0.06
C ASP A 44 -2.85 10.03 -0.48
N LEU A 45 -3.06 8.75 -0.13
CA LEU A 45 -2.21 7.62 -0.51
C LEU A 45 -2.87 6.76 -1.60
N PHE A 46 -2.17 6.61 -2.72
CA PHE A 46 -2.59 5.83 -3.88
C PHE A 46 -1.48 4.86 -4.30
N VAL A 47 -1.88 3.76 -4.94
CA VAL A 47 -0.97 2.80 -5.58
C VAL A 47 -1.14 2.91 -7.08
N GLU A 48 -0.04 2.93 -7.81
CA GLU A 48 -0.02 2.78 -9.26
C GLU A 48 0.79 1.53 -9.60
N PHE A 49 0.27 0.71 -10.51
CA PHE A 49 1.01 -0.47 -10.95
C PHE A 49 1.90 -0.14 -12.13
N THR A 50 3.15 -0.57 -12.10
CA THR A 50 4.11 -0.33 -13.19
C THR A 50 3.65 -0.90 -14.53
N GLU A 51 2.83 -1.95 -14.50
CA GLU A 51 2.24 -2.61 -15.66
C GLU A 51 0.99 -1.89 -16.20
N GLU A 52 0.38 -1.02 -15.39
CA GLU A 52 -0.78 -0.19 -15.74
C GLU A 52 -0.48 1.27 -15.35
N PRO A 53 0.46 1.91 -16.06
CA PRO A 53 0.73 3.33 -15.86
C PRO A 53 -0.58 4.12 -16.07
N ASP A 54 -0.75 5.21 -15.32
CA ASP A 54 -1.96 6.06 -15.29
C ASP A 54 -3.17 5.45 -14.54
N GLN A 55 -3.11 4.20 -14.08
CA GLN A 55 -4.14 3.62 -13.23
C GLN A 55 -3.79 3.76 -11.74
N GLN A 56 -4.45 4.71 -11.08
CA GLN A 56 -4.27 4.98 -9.66
C GLN A 56 -5.37 4.33 -8.84
N VAL A 57 -4.97 3.50 -7.87
CA VAL A 57 -5.85 2.78 -6.97
C VAL A 57 -5.73 3.36 -5.56
N PRO A 58 -6.83 3.84 -4.95
CA PRO A 58 -6.76 4.40 -3.60
C PRO A 58 -6.45 3.31 -2.57
N VAL A 59 -5.58 3.63 -1.61
CA VAL A 59 -5.36 2.76 -0.45
C VAL A 59 -6.52 2.94 0.52
N ILE A 60 -7.23 1.85 0.80
CA ILE A 60 -8.42 1.84 1.66
C ILE A 60 -8.10 1.51 3.11
N ASN A 61 -7.02 0.78 3.36
CA ASN A 61 -6.53 0.48 4.70
C ASN A 61 -5.03 0.23 4.69
N ILE A 62 -4.39 0.39 5.85
CA ILE A 62 -3.00 0.00 6.08
C ILE A 62 -2.90 -0.83 7.36
N TRP A 63 -2.03 -1.82 7.35
CA TRP A 63 -1.62 -2.55 8.56
C TRP A 63 -0.12 -2.48 8.68
N VAL A 64 0.37 -2.00 9.82
CA VAL A 64 1.80 -1.84 10.08
C VAL A 64 2.21 -2.95 11.01
N ASN A 65 3.26 -3.69 10.64
CA ASN A 65 3.77 -4.75 11.50
C ASN A 65 4.44 -4.10 12.73
N PRO A 66 4.02 -4.43 13.97
CA PRO A 66 4.60 -3.83 15.17
C PRO A 66 6.01 -4.36 15.49
N HIS A 67 6.46 -5.43 14.83
CA HIS A 67 7.74 -6.09 15.10
C HIS A 67 8.80 -5.88 14.02
N SER A 68 8.42 -5.31 12.87
CA SER A 68 9.29 -5.09 11.72
C SER A 68 8.90 -3.81 11.00
N ALA A 69 9.79 -3.29 10.14
CA ALA A 69 9.48 -2.16 9.27
C ALA A 69 8.78 -2.65 7.99
N GLU A 70 7.66 -3.34 8.18
CA GLU A 70 6.82 -3.88 7.12
C GLU A 70 5.43 -3.25 7.21
N ILE A 71 4.83 -2.99 6.06
CA ILE A 71 3.48 -2.45 5.98
C ILE A 71 2.70 -3.20 4.91
N THR A 72 1.45 -3.53 5.22
CA THR A 72 0.48 -4.10 4.29
C THR A 72 -0.48 -3.00 3.87
N LEU A 73 -0.54 -2.71 2.57
CA LEU A 73 -1.51 -1.80 1.98
C LEU A 73 -2.70 -2.61 1.49
N PHE A 74 -3.92 -2.12 1.71
CA PHE A 74 -5.15 -2.71 1.19
C PHE A 74 -5.76 -1.77 0.15
N ILE A 75 -6.16 -2.34 -0.99
CA ILE A 75 -6.70 -1.62 -2.15
C ILE A 75 -7.97 -2.31 -2.69
N LYS A 76 -8.82 -1.58 -3.42
CA LYS A 76 -10.06 -2.09 -4.00
C LYS A 76 -10.16 -1.84 -5.49
#